data_AF-A0A9D2MYL9-F1
#
_entry.id   AF-A0A9D2MYL9-F1
#
_cell.length_a   1.000
_cell.length_b   1.000
_cell.length_c   1.000
_cell.angle_alpha   90.00
_cell.angle_beta   90.00
_cell.angle_gamma   90.00
#
_symmetry.space_group_name_H-M   'P 1'
#
loop_
_entity.id
_entity.type
_entity.pdbx_description
1 polymer ?
#
loop_
_entity_poly.entity_id
_entity_poly.type
_entity_poly.pdbx_seq_one_letter_code
_entity_poly.pdbx_strand_id
1 'polypeptide(L)'
;MKKNLTGQSFGRLTVLEEAPGKGNGRRYWRCRCGCGAETLVEEYHLKSGHTKSCGCYRRELPSKKRTDLTGQRFGRLTVLGPADKTDGPPGKWRCRCDCGQEIICSRENLHSGATKSCGCLREEVRRENMKKAIHFVDGTCVERIASRKNCANNTTGHRGVYRRQNNRWRAAIGFKGKVYNLGTYESFQDAVNARLEAEKNLYDAFLDQYRGQGTEGVPS
;
A
#
# COMPACT_ATOMS: atom_id res chain seq x y z
N MET A 1 -27.83 -34.26 21.68
CA MET A 1 -29.12 -33.87 22.31
C MET A 1 -29.50 -32.47 21.83
N LYS A 2 -30.63 -32.31 21.12
CA LYS A 2 -31.08 -31.00 20.64
C LYS A 2 -31.65 -30.22 21.83
N LYS A 3 -30.94 -29.19 22.32
CA LYS A 3 -31.42 -28.35 23.42
C LYS A 3 -32.58 -27.48 22.92
N ASN A 4 -33.72 -27.54 23.61
CA ASN A 4 -34.85 -26.63 23.40
C ASN A 4 -34.56 -25.31 24.12
N LEU A 5 -34.73 -24.18 23.42
CA LEU A 5 -34.48 -22.84 23.94
C LEU A 5 -35.76 -22.03 24.21
N THR A 6 -36.94 -22.58 23.94
CA THR A 6 -38.23 -21.94 24.25
C THR A 6 -38.30 -21.45 25.69
N GLY A 7 -38.76 -20.21 25.88
CA GLY A 7 -38.86 -19.54 27.17
C GLY A 7 -37.55 -18.94 27.69
N GLN A 8 -36.38 -19.27 27.12
CA GLN A 8 -35.12 -18.70 27.54
C GLN A 8 -34.97 -17.26 27.05
N SER A 9 -34.27 -16.44 27.85
CA SER A 9 -34.02 -15.04 27.56
C SER A 9 -32.54 -14.79 27.24
N PHE A 10 -32.28 -14.04 26.17
CA PHE A 10 -30.97 -13.66 25.67
C PHE A 10 -30.90 -12.15 25.48
N GLY A 11 -30.37 -11.44 26.47
CA GLY A 11 -30.46 -9.97 26.51
C GLY A 11 -31.92 -9.52 26.61
N ARG A 12 -32.41 -8.77 25.61
CA ARG A 12 -33.81 -8.33 25.51
C ARG A 12 -34.69 -9.26 24.68
N LEU A 13 -34.21 -10.44 24.28
CA LEU A 13 -34.96 -11.39 23.46
C LEU A 13 -35.44 -12.56 24.31
N THR A 14 -36.72 -12.87 24.24
CA THR A 14 -37.31 -14.08 24.81
C THR A 14 -37.68 -15.01 23.68
N VAL A 15 -37.19 -16.25 23.74
CA VAL A 15 -37.42 -17.26 22.70
C VAL A 15 -38.86 -17.78 22.80
N LEU A 16 -39.62 -17.70 21.70
CA LEU A 16 -40.97 -18.22 21.60
C LEU A 16 -40.95 -19.67 21.10
N GLU A 17 -40.46 -19.89 19.89
CA GLU A 17 -40.56 -21.19 19.21
C GLU A 17 -39.43 -21.40 18.20
N GLU A 18 -39.17 -22.65 17.86
CA GLU A 18 -38.26 -23.03 16.77
C GLU A 18 -38.94 -22.71 15.44
N ALA A 19 -38.21 -22.07 14.53
CA ALA A 19 -38.70 -21.64 13.24
C ALA A 19 -37.93 -22.34 12.10
N PRO A 20 -38.58 -22.60 10.96
CA PRO A 20 -37.94 -23.25 9.83
C PRO A 20 -36.78 -22.40 9.31
N GLY A 21 -35.58 -23.00 9.28
CA GLY A 21 -34.39 -22.32 8.79
C GLY A 21 -34.39 -22.15 7.27
N LYS A 22 -33.68 -21.12 6.78
CA LYS A 22 -33.52 -20.85 5.34
C LYS A 22 -32.51 -21.80 4.62
N GLY A 23 -32.57 -23.10 4.89
CA GLY A 23 -31.98 -24.12 4.00
C GLY A 23 -30.61 -24.75 4.32
N ASN A 24 -30.03 -24.57 5.52
CA ASN A 24 -28.66 -25.06 5.81
C ASN A 24 -28.52 -25.94 7.08
N GLY A 25 -29.58 -26.62 7.53
CA GLY A 25 -29.54 -27.43 8.77
C GLY A 25 -29.31 -26.62 10.06
N ARG A 26 -29.25 -25.29 9.96
CA ARG A 26 -29.13 -24.35 11.09
C ARG A 26 -30.48 -24.15 11.74
N ARG A 27 -30.48 -24.08 13.08
CA ARG A 27 -31.68 -23.85 13.88
C ARG A 27 -31.93 -22.37 14.06
N TYR A 28 -33.16 -21.96 13.79
CA TYR A 28 -33.62 -20.59 13.97
C TYR A 28 -34.72 -20.56 15.00
N TRP A 29 -34.80 -19.45 15.71
CA TRP A 29 -35.75 -19.26 16.79
C TRP A 29 -36.47 -17.94 16.58
N ARG A 30 -37.80 -17.97 16.64
CA ARG A 30 -38.63 -16.77 16.70
C ARG A 30 -38.54 -16.23 18.12
N CYS A 31 -38.11 -14.97 18.24
CA CYS A 31 -37.88 -14.33 19.53
C CYS A 31 -38.74 -13.06 19.62
N ARG A 32 -39.39 -12.86 20.77
CA ARG A 32 -40.05 -11.61 21.12
C ARG A 32 -39.07 -10.72 21.86
N CYS A 33 -38.90 -9.49 21.41
CA CYS A 33 -38.05 -8.53 22.11
C CYS A 33 -38.84 -7.75 23.16
N GLY A 34 -38.17 -7.28 24.22
CA GLY A 34 -38.75 -6.32 25.18
C GLY A 34 -39.28 -5.04 24.53
N CYS A 35 -38.87 -4.74 23.28
CA CYS A 35 -39.40 -3.67 22.43
C CYS A 35 -40.83 -3.95 21.88
N GLY A 36 -41.36 -5.16 22.09
CA GLY A 36 -42.62 -5.63 21.51
C GLY A 36 -42.48 -6.27 20.14
N ALA A 37 -41.43 -5.96 19.36
CA ALA A 37 -41.22 -6.54 18.04
C ALA A 37 -40.63 -7.96 18.09
N GLU A 38 -40.98 -8.76 17.09
CA GLU A 38 -40.46 -10.11 16.90
C GLU A 38 -39.32 -10.14 15.88
N THR A 39 -38.37 -11.06 16.08
CA THR A 39 -37.24 -11.26 15.17
C THR A 39 -36.89 -12.73 15.06
N LEU A 40 -36.38 -13.13 13.89
CA LEU A 40 -35.85 -14.46 13.65
C LEU A 40 -34.34 -14.46 13.91
N VAL A 41 -33.85 -15.33 14.79
CA VAL A 41 -32.43 -15.36 15.19
C VAL A 41 -31.88 -16.77 15.09
N GLU A 42 -30.68 -16.91 14.54
CA GLU A 42 -29.95 -18.18 14.54
C GLU A 42 -29.54 -18.56 15.97
N GLU A 43 -29.67 -19.85 16.33
CA GLU A 43 -29.34 -20.36 17.66
C GLU A 43 -27.93 -19.97 18.14
N TYR A 44 -26.95 -20.05 17.23
CA TYR A 44 -25.57 -19.70 17.56
C TYR A 44 -25.45 -18.24 18.02
N HIS A 45 -26.19 -17.32 17.42
CA HIS A 45 -26.16 -15.90 17.78
C HIS A 45 -26.88 -15.59 19.10
N LEU A 46 -27.85 -16.41 19.50
CA LEU A 46 -28.46 -16.35 20.83
C LEU A 46 -27.45 -16.79 21.90
N LYS A 47 -26.84 -17.98 21.71
CA LYS A 47 -25.88 -18.55 22.68
C LYS A 47 -24.59 -17.76 22.82
N SER A 48 -24.03 -17.26 21.71
CA SER A 48 -22.81 -16.43 21.74
C SER A 48 -23.08 -15.01 22.24
N GLY A 49 -24.35 -14.61 22.40
CA GLY A 49 -24.73 -13.26 22.76
C GLY A 49 -24.50 -12.23 21.66
N HIS A 50 -24.27 -12.65 20.41
CA HIS A 50 -24.13 -11.73 19.27
C HIS A 50 -25.43 -10.96 19.00
N THR A 51 -26.59 -11.61 19.21
CA THR A 51 -27.91 -11.00 19.02
C THR A 51 -28.66 -10.90 20.34
N LYS A 52 -28.81 -9.66 20.84
CA LYS A 52 -29.42 -9.36 22.16
C LYS A 52 -30.73 -8.57 22.09
N SER A 53 -31.19 -8.17 20.89
CA SER A 53 -32.43 -7.39 20.71
C SER A 53 -32.95 -7.50 19.28
N CYS A 54 -34.18 -7.02 19.04
CA CYS A 54 -34.81 -6.78 17.72
C CYS A 54 -34.09 -5.70 16.88
N GLY A 55 -32.87 -5.29 17.26
CA GLY A 55 -32.21 -4.09 16.75
C GLY A 55 -32.66 -2.79 17.42
N CYS A 56 -33.70 -2.81 18.27
CA CYS A 56 -34.13 -1.61 19.02
C CYS A 56 -33.05 -1.07 19.94
N TYR A 57 -32.21 -1.93 20.53
CA TYR A 57 -31.17 -1.49 21.44
C TYR A 57 -30.20 -0.53 20.75
N ARG A 58 -29.86 -0.78 19.48
CA ARG A 58 -29.05 0.14 18.66
C ARG A 58 -29.80 1.41 18.23
N ARG A 59 -31.12 1.36 18.11
CA ARG A 59 -31.98 2.52 17.76
C ARG A 59 -32.24 3.44 18.96
N GLU A 60 -32.35 2.87 20.15
CA GLU A 60 -32.56 3.56 21.43
C GLU A 60 -31.29 4.14 22.01
N LEU A 61 -30.14 3.53 21.72
CA LEU A 61 -28.86 4.16 22.02
C LEU A 61 -28.85 5.52 21.31
N PRO A 62 -28.67 6.63 22.05
CA PRO A 62 -28.39 7.91 21.41
C PRO A 62 -27.26 7.66 20.41
N SER A 63 -27.26 8.37 19.28
CA SER A 63 -26.11 8.39 18.36
C SER A 63 -24.86 9.03 18.98
N LYS A 64 -24.68 8.88 20.31
CA LYS A 64 -23.48 9.16 21.07
C LYS A 64 -22.31 8.58 20.30
N LYS A 65 -21.56 9.52 19.74
CA LYS A 65 -20.36 9.37 18.92
C LYS A 65 -20.54 9.29 17.40
N ARG A 66 -21.39 10.14 16.79
CA ARG A 66 -20.82 11.01 15.73
C ARG A 66 -19.97 12.07 16.44
N THR A 67 -18.81 11.64 16.94
CA THR A 67 -17.85 12.55 17.57
C THR A 67 -17.48 13.55 16.50
N ASP A 68 -17.77 14.82 16.75
CA ASP A 68 -17.31 15.85 15.86
C ASP A 68 -15.78 15.83 15.85
N LEU A 69 -15.21 15.59 14.67
CA LEU A 69 -13.76 15.55 14.48
C LEU A 69 -13.21 16.92 14.09
N THR A 70 -14.07 17.92 13.87
CA THR A 70 -13.67 19.28 13.47
C THR A 70 -12.58 19.84 14.40
N GLY A 71 -11.52 20.38 13.81
CA GLY A 71 -10.35 20.91 14.52
C GLY A 71 -9.35 19.85 15.00
N GLN A 72 -9.70 18.56 14.96
CA GLN A 72 -8.76 17.51 15.35
C GLN A 72 -7.69 17.29 14.28
N ARG A 73 -6.51 16.87 14.72
CA ARG A 73 -5.34 16.65 13.88
C ARG A 73 -4.92 15.18 13.88
N PHE A 74 -4.68 14.63 12.69
CA PHE A 74 -4.26 13.27 12.44
C PHE A 74 -3.04 13.27 11.51
N GLY A 75 -1.86 13.07 12.06
CA GLY A 75 -0.61 13.24 11.31
C GLY A 75 -0.50 14.69 10.80
N ARG A 76 -0.48 14.87 9.47
CA ARG A 76 -0.44 16.18 8.80
C ARG A 76 -1.82 16.72 8.43
N LEU A 77 -2.89 16.03 8.77
CA LEU A 77 -4.25 16.38 8.37
C LEU A 77 -4.98 17.04 9.54
N THR A 78 -5.53 18.22 9.31
CA THR A 78 -6.43 18.92 10.23
C THR A 78 -7.84 18.83 9.68
N VAL A 79 -8.78 18.32 10.48
CA VAL A 79 -10.16 18.12 10.05
C VAL A 79 -10.88 19.48 10.04
N LEU A 80 -11.45 19.84 8.88
CA LEU A 80 -12.21 21.08 8.70
C LEU A 80 -13.70 20.90 9.02
N GLY A 81 -14.23 19.69 8.86
CA GLY A 81 -15.64 19.40 9.08
C GLY A 81 -16.13 18.18 8.30
N PRO A 82 -17.42 17.84 8.42
CA PRO A 82 -18.03 16.79 7.61
C PRO A 82 -17.97 17.13 6.13
N ALA A 83 -17.79 16.12 5.28
CA ALA A 83 -17.86 16.28 3.84
C ALA A 83 -19.32 16.41 3.37
N ASP A 84 -19.52 17.26 2.38
CA ASP A 84 -20.82 17.42 1.74
C ASP A 84 -21.15 16.19 0.88
N LYS A 85 -22.43 15.98 0.59
CA LYS A 85 -22.89 14.84 -0.24
C LYS A 85 -22.33 14.90 -1.67
N THR A 86 -21.99 16.09 -2.15
CA THR A 86 -21.35 16.32 -3.46
C THR A 86 -19.91 15.81 -3.49
N ASP A 87 -19.27 15.82 -2.33
CA ASP A 87 -17.83 15.59 -2.18
C ASP A 87 -17.54 14.10 -1.88
N GLY A 88 -18.58 13.32 -1.55
CA GLY A 88 -18.46 11.87 -1.37
C GLY A 88 -19.63 11.25 -0.63
N PRO A 89 -19.54 9.94 -0.32
CA PRO A 89 -20.56 9.26 0.45
C PRO A 89 -20.69 9.88 1.85
N PRO A 90 -21.91 9.88 2.41
CA PRO A 90 -22.19 10.48 3.71
C PRO A 90 -21.33 9.84 4.81
N GLY A 91 -20.85 10.67 5.75
CA GLY A 91 -20.03 10.22 6.88
C GLY A 91 -18.51 10.35 6.69
N LYS A 92 -18.06 10.96 5.59
CA LYS A 92 -16.67 11.38 5.39
C LYS A 92 -16.40 12.78 5.95
N TRP A 93 -15.12 13.13 6.04
CA TRP A 93 -14.59 14.35 6.63
C TRP A 93 -13.69 15.07 5.63
N ARG A 94 -13.82 16.40 5.53
CA ARG A 94 -12.85 17.24 4.82
C ARG A 94 -11.68 17.52 5.74
N CYS A 95 -10.48 17.36 5.20
CA CYS A 95 -9.23 17.46 5.93
C CYS A 95 -8.28 18.37 5.14
N ARG A 96 -7.68 19.37 5.78
CA ARG A 96 -6.60 20.17 5.22
C ARG A 96 -5.26 19.61 5.65
N CYS A 97 -4.41 19.30 4.69
CA CYS A 97 -3.05 18.86 4.95
C CYS A 97 -2.12 20.04 5.18
N ASP A 98 -1.03 19.84 5.93
CA ASP A 98 0.05 20.85 6.08
C ASP A 98 0.65 21.29 4.75
N CYS A 99 0.56 20.42 3.73
CA CYS A 99 0.95 20.71 2.35
C CYS A 99 0.07 21.78 1.68
N GLY A 100 -1.02 22.21 2.33
CA GLY A 100 -2.03 23.12 1.80
C GLY A 100 -3.20 22.44 1.10
N GLN A 101 -3.00 21.22 0.58
CA GLN A 101 -4.04 20.46 -0.14
C GLN A 101 -5.13 19.95 0.79
N GLU A 102 -6.38 20.04 0.34
CA GLU A 102 -7.54 19.44 1.00
C GLU A 102 -7.87 18.06 0.42
N ILE A 103 -8.24 17.14 1.30
CA ILE A 103 -8.64 15.77 0.95
C ILE A 103 -9.85 15.33 1.78
N ILE A 104 -10.48 14.25 1.34
CA ILE A 104 -11.66 13.68 1.98
C ILE A 104 -11.31 12.32 2.59
N CYS A 105 -11.43 12.24 3.91
CA CYS A 105 -11.03 11.11 4.73
C CYS A 105 -12.26 10.39 5.32
N SER A 106 -12.20 9.08 5.55
CA SER A 106 -13.14 8.44 6.48
C SER A 106 -12.62 8.55 7.92
N ARG A 107 -13.52 8.45 8.89
CA ARG A 107 -13.16 8.45 10.32
C ARG A 107 -12.22 7.29 10.66
N GLU A 108 -12.47 6.13 10.07
CA GLU A 108 -11.71 4.91 10.31
C GLU A 108 -10.26 5.07 9.85
N ASN A 109 -10.05 5.73 8.70
CA ASN A 109 -8.72 5.98 8.15
C ASN A 109 -7.93 7.02 8.96
N LEU A 110 -8.62 8.01 9.54
CA LEU A 110 -8.02 9.00 10.43
C LEU A 110 -7.54 8.36 11.73
N HIS A 111 -8.40 7.55 12.38
CA HIS A 111 -8.05 6.90 13.65
C HIS A 111 -7.05 5.75 13.51
N SER A 112 -7.15 4.93 12.46
CA SER A 112 -6.19 3.86 12.20
C SER A 112 -4.82 4.39 11.76
N GLY A 113 -4.74 5.65 11.35
CA GLY A 113 -3.53 6.24 10.77
C GLY A 113 -3.24 5.72 9.36
N ALA A 114 -4.21 5.10 8.68
CA ALA A 114 -4.09 4.72 7.27
C ALA A 114 -3.94 5.94 6.36
N THR A 115 -4.48 7.10 6.76
CA THR A 115 -4.36 8.36 6.03
C THR A 115 -3.74 9.43 6.92
N LYS A 116 -2.44 9.71 6.71
CA LYS A 116 -1.64 10.67 7.51
C LYS A 116 -1.36 12.00 6.81
N SER A 117 -1.61 12.09 5.50
CA SER A 117 -1.36 13.29 4.68
C SER A 117 -2.16 13.24 3.37
N CYS A 118 -2.08 14.33 2.59
CA CYS A 118 -2.58 14.44 1.22
C CYS A 118 -1.91 13.46 0.21
N GLY A 119 -0.87 12.73 0.63
CA GLY A 119 0.02 11.96 -0.23
C GLY A 119 1.45 12.52 -0.24
N CYS A 120 1.61 13.79 0.11
CA CYS A 120 2.91 14.49 0.13
C CYS A 120 3.94 13.80 1.02
N LEU A 121 3.53 13.23 2.16
CA LEU A 121 4.46 12.53 3.06
C LEU A 121 5.09 11.31 2.35
N ARG A 122 4.29 10.59 1.56
CA ARG A 122 4.79 9.44 0.79
C ARG A 122 5.76 9.89 -0.30
N GLU A 123 5.48 11.02 -0.95
CA GLU A 123 6.36 11.57 -1.98
C GLU A 123 7.69 12.07 -1.42
N GLU A 124 7.66 12.75 -0.27
CA GLU A 124 8.86 13.19 0.45
C GLU A 124 9.73 12.00 0.82
N VAL A 125 9.15 10.98 1.47
CA VAL A 125 9.86 9.76 1.85
C VAL A 125 10.40 9.04 0.61
N ARG A 126 9.62 8.95 -0.48
CA ARG A 126 10.10 8.36 -1.74
C ARG A 126 11.31 9.12 -2.28
N ARG A 127 11.27 10.46 -2.26
CA ARG A 127 12.35 11.31 -2.77
C ARG A 127 13.62 11.15 -1.93
N GLU A 128 13.49 11.15 -0.61
CA GLU A 128 14.61 10.93 0.30
C GLU A 128 15.21 9.52 0.15
N ASN A 129 14.36 8.50 0.01
CA ASN A 129 14.83 7.14 -0.25
C ASN A 129 15.52 7.01 -1.63
N MET A 130 15.06 7.74 -2.65
CA MET A 130 15.74 7.78 -3.94
C MET A 130 17.12 8.45 -3.85
N LYS A 131 17.27 9.52 -3.05
CA LYS A 131 18.59 10.13 -2.81
C LYS A 131 19.55 9.15 -2.16
N LYS A 132 19.08 8.37 -1.19
CA LYS A 132 19.89 7.32 -0.51
C LYS A 132 20.22 6.13 -1.41
N ALA A 133 19.39 5.86 -2.41
CA ALA A 133 19.53 4.67 -3.27
C ALA A 133 20.32 4.92 -4.57
N ILE A 134 20.57 6.19 -4.93
CA ILE A 134 21.20 6.55 -6.20
C ILE A 134 22.35 7.52 -5.92
N HIS A 135 23.55 6.98 -5.73
CA HIS A 135 24.76 7.79 -5.56
C HIS A 135 25.38 8.08 -6.94
N PHE A 136 25.30 9.34 -7.37
CA PHE A 136 26.00 9.82 -8.56
C PHE A 136 27.34 10.41 -8.15
N VAL A 137 28.43 9.76 -8.57
CA VAL A 137 29.80 10.27 -8.44
C VAL A 137 30.34 10.48 -9.85
N ASP A 138 30.85 11.68 -10.14
CA ASP A 138 31.36 12.08 -11.46
C ASP A 138 30.41 11.77 -12.63
N GLY A 139 29.10 12.00 -12.46
CA GLY A 139 28.11 11.69 -13.49
C GLY A 139 27.88 10.19 -13.74
N THR A 140 28.31 9.33 -12.81
CA THR A 140 28.12 7.88 -12.85
C THR A 140 27.34 7.41 -11.63
N CYS A 141 26.20 6.74 -11.82
CA CYS A 141 25.50 6.05 -10.74
C CYS A 141 26.24 4.77 -10.37
N VAL A 142 26.77 4.72 -9.15
CA VAL A 142 27.60 3.63 -8.61
C VAL A 142 26.81 2.31 -8.57
N GLU A 143 25.56 2.34 -8.13
CA GLU A 143 24.71 1.14 -8.03
C GLU A 143 24.39 0.55 -9.42
N ARG A 144 24.27 1.40 -10.44
CA ARG A 144 23.96 0.99 -11.81
C ARG A 144 25.14 0.34 -12.53
N ILE A 145 26.37 0.77 -12.23
CA ILE A 145 27.58 0.12 -12.74
C ILE A 145 27.86 -1.17 -11.95
N ALA A 146 27.62 -1.18 -10.63
CA ALA A 146 27.85 -2.35 -9.78
C ALA A 146 26.85 -3.48 -10.05
N SER A 147 25.57 -3.17 -10.22
CA SER A 147 24.53 -4.19 -10.44
C SER A 147 24.59 -4.84 -11.82
N ARG A 148 25.23 -4.17 -12.80
CA ARG A 148 25.34 -4.59 -14.22
C ARG A 148 24.01 -5.06 -14.88
N LYS A 149 22.86 -4.74 -14.28
CA LYS A 149 21.56 -5.23 -14.73
C LYS A 149 21.21 -4.71 -16.12
N ASN A 150 20.65 -5.58 -16.94
CA ASN A 150 20.03 -5.20 -18.20
C ASN A 150 18.68 -4.52 -17.94
N CYS A 151 18.37 -3.49 -18.72
CA CYS A 151 17.06 -2.86 -18.69
C CYS A 151 16.02 -3.69 -19.45
N ALA A 152 14.74 -3.58 -19.09
CA ALA A 152 13.65 -4.35 -19.70
C ALA A 152 13.46 -4.10 -21.21
N ASN A 153 13.91 -2.94 -21.71
CA ASN A 153 13.90 -2.59 -23.12
C ASN A 153 15.15 -3.09 -23.89
N ASN A 154 15.92 -4.01 -23.32
CA ASN A 154 17.06 -4.61 -23.99
C ASN A 154 16.61 -5.73 -24.94
N THR A 155 16.73 -5.49 -26.24
CA THR A 155 16.33 -6.43 -27.29
C THR A 155 17.39 -7.49 -27.61
N THR A 156 18.64 -7.31 -27.18
CA THR A 156 19.79 -8.15 -27.57
C THR A 156 20.27 -9.07 -26.45
N GLY A 157 19.71 -8.95 -25.25
CA GLY A 157 20.12 -9.69 -24.06
C GLY A 157 21.42 -9.20 -23.42
N HIS A 158 22.09 -8.20 -24.00
CA HIS A 158 23.32 -7.63 -23.42
C HIS A 158 23.32 -6.10 -23.47
N ARG A 159 23.48 -5.43 -22.32
CA ARG A 159 23.53 -3.96 -22.27
C ARG A 159 24.65 -3.40 -23.14
N GLY A 160 24.37 -2.30 -23.83
CA GLY A 160 25.36 -1.61 -24.66
C GLY A 160 25.77 -2.33 -25.94
N VAL A 161 25.14 -3.46 -26.30
CA VAL A 161 25.39 -4.20 -27.54
C VAL A 161 24.13 -4.19 -28.40
N TYR A 162 24.23 -3.74 -29.66
CA TYR A 162 23.08 -3.61 -30.56
C TYR A 162 23.44 -3.94 -32.00
N ARG A 163 22.48 -4.56 -32.70
CA ARG A 163 22.60 -4.90 -34.12
C ARG A 163 22.28 -3.67 -34.98
N ARG A 164 23.08 -3.44 -36.02
CA ARG A 164 22.89 -2.35 -37.00
C ARG A 164 22.26 -2.87 -38.30
N GLN A 165 21.81 -1.92 -39.14
CA GLN A 165 21.21 -2.20 -40.46
C GLN A 165 22.18 -2.92 -41.42
N ASN A 166 23.49 -2.72 -41.26
CA ASN A 166 24.52 -3.41 -42.04
C ASN A 166 24.88 -4.81 -41.50
N ASN A 167 24.00 -5.41 -40.68
CA ASN A 167 24.21 -6.71 -40.01
C ASN A 167 25.42 -6.81 -39.07
N ARG A 168 26.08 -5.69 -38.73
CA ARG A 168 27.17 -5.66 -37.75
C ARG A 168 26.65 -5.36 -36.34
N TRP A 169 27.36 -5.85 -35.33
CA TRP A 169 27.10 -5.61 -33.92
C TRP A 169 27.95 -4.46 -33.40
N ARG A 170 27.33 -3.44 -32.82
CA ARG A 170 28.05 -2.34 -32.17
C ARG A 170 28.05 -2.54 -30.66
N ALA A 171 29.22 -2.37 -30.06
CA ALA A 171 29.39 -2.26 -28.61
C ALA A 171 29.70 -0.82 -28.22
N ALA A 172 29.04 -0.32 -27.18
CA ALA A 172 29.28 1.02 -26.64
C ALA A 172 29.14 1.01 -25.11
N ILE A 173 29.88 1.90 -24.43
CA ILE A 173 29.83 2.07 -22.98
C ILE A 173 29.73 3.52 -22.55
N GLY A 174 28.78 3.81 -21.66
CA GLY A 174 28.62 5.13 -21.07
C GLY A 174 29.30 5.17 -19.70
N PHE A 175 30.24 6.08 -19.51
CA PHE A 175 30.96 6.28 -18.25
C PHE A 175 31.27 7.76 -18.06
N LYS A 176 31.10 8.28 -16.84
CA LYS A 176 31.29 9.71 -16.49
C LYS A 176 30.65 10.70 -17.47
N GLY A 177 29.40 10.44 -17.85
CA GLY A 177 28.66 11.29 -18.79
C GLY A 177 29.11 11.24 -20.27
N LYS A 178 30.12 10.43 -20.62
CA LYS A 178 30.60 10.24 -21.99
C LYS A 178 30.26 8.85 -22.51
N VAL A 179 29.94 8.75 -23.80
CA VAL A 179 29.70 7.48 -24.49
C VAL A 179 30.94 7.11 -25.29
N TYR A 180 31.58 6.02 -24.89
CA TYR A 180 32.72 5.42 -25.58
C TYR A 180 32.21 4.37 -26.56
N ASN A 181 32.62 4.50 -27.82
CA ASN A 181 32.34 3.51 -28.85
C ASN A 181 33.45 2.46 -28.83
N LEU A 182 33.09 1.20 -28.54
CA LEU A 182 34.07 0.12 -28.38
C LEU A 182 34.43 -0.53 -29.72
N GLY A 183 33.52 -0.44 -30.70
CA GLY A 183 33.76 -0.94 -32.04
C GLY A 183 32.50 -1.48 -32.71
N THR A 184 32.69 -1.98 -33.93
CA THR A 184 31.68 -2.76 -34.64
C THR A 184 32.26 -4.10 -35.06
N TYR A 185 31.51 -5.17 -34.81
CA TYR A 185 31.94 -6.55 -34.93
C TYR A 185 30.98 -7.32 -35.82
N GLU A 186 31.43 -8.46 -36.34
CA GLU A 186 30.62 -9.35 -37.18
C GLU A 186 29.84 -10.33 -36.33
N SER A 187 30.44 -10.80 -35.23
CA SER A 187 29.81 -11.66 -34.25
C SER A 187 29.21 -10.87 -33.08
N PHE A 188 28.08 -11.36 -32.57
CA PHE A 188 27.49 -10.87 -31.33
C PHE A 188 28.45 -11.09 -30.15
N GLN A 189 29.12 -12.25 -30.11
CA GLN A 189 30.00 -12.62 -29.02
C GLN A 189 31.21 -11.68 -28.91
N ASP A 190 31.78 -11.26 -30.05
CA ASP A 190 32.91 -10.33 -30.07
C ASP A 190 32.51 -8.96 -29.53
N ALA A 191 31.31 -8.48 -29.88
CA ALA A 191 30.77 -7.25 -29.34
C ALA A 191 30.49 -7.32 -27.83
N VAL A 192 30.03 -8.49 -27.35
CA VAL A 192 29.86 -8.77 -25.92
C VAL A 192 31.20 -8.80 -25.18
N ASN A 193 32.21 -9.48 -25.74
CA ASN A 193 33.54 -9.56 -25.15
C ASN A 193 34.18 -8.17 -25.02
N ALA A 194 34.14 -7.36 -26.09
CA ALA A 194 34.61 -5.98 -26.05
C ALA A 194 33.88 -5.13 -24.99
N ARG A 195 32.57 -5.37 -24.84
CA ARG A 195 31.76 -4.73 -23.80
C ARG A 195 32.17 -5.15 -22.38
N LEU A 196 32.43 -6.44 -22.14
CA LEU A 196 32.87 -6.97 -20.84
C LEU A 196 34.27 -6.47 -20.47
N GLU A 197 35.19 -6.42 -21.43
CA GLU A 197 36.53 -5.87 -21.23
C GLU A 197 36.48 -4.40 -20.83
N ALA A 198 35.64 -3.61 -21.51
CA ALA A 198 35.44 -2.22 -21.16
C ALA A 198 34.78 -2.04 -19.78
N GLU A 199 33.87 -2.93 -19.37
CA GLU A 199 33.29 -2.91 -18.01
C GLU A 199 34.36 -3.20 -16.95
N LYS A 200 35.23 -4.17 -17.17
CA LYS A 200 36.35 -4.47 -16.27
C LYS A 200 37.30 -3.27 -16.13
N ASN A 201 37.68 -2.67 -17.25
CA ASN A 201 38.66 -1.59 -17.24
C ASN A 201 38.09 -0.27 -16.69
N LEU A 202 36.83 0.06 -16.98
CA LEU A 202 36.25 1.35 -16.60
C LEU A 202 35.43 1.28 -15.31
N TYR A 203 34.57 0.27 -15.16
CA TYR A 203 33.68 0.19 -14.00
C TYR A 203 34.37 -0.41 -12.79
N ASP A 204 35.13 -1.50 -12.93
CA ASP A 204 35.76 -2.15 -11.77
C ASP A 204 36.85 -1.27 -11.16
N ALA A 205 37.70 -0.66 -12.00
CA ALA A 205 38.69 0.32 -11.55
C ALA A 205 38.05 1.50 -10.78
N PHE A 206 36.89 2.00 -11.24
CA PHE A 206 36.18 3.08 -10.58
C PHE A 206 35.48 2.65 -9.28
N LEU A 207 34.92 1.44 -9.25
CA LEU A 207 34.29 0.87 -8.05
C LEU A 207 35.32 0.60 -6.96
N ASP A 208 36.50 0.11 -7.31
CA ASP A 208 37.59 -0.12 -6.37
C ASP A 208 38.11 1.20 -5.78
N GLN A 209 38.28 2.22 -6.62
CA GLN A 209 38.62 3.57 -6.15
C GLN A 209 37.53 4.15 -5.21
N TYR A 210 36.24 3.98 -5.55
CA TYR A 210 35.13 4.46 -4.72
C TYR A 210 35.06 3.75 -3.38
N ARG A 211 35.26 2.42 -3.35
CA ARG A 211 35.30 1.63 -2.11
C ARG A 211 36.50 1.99 -1.23
N GLY A 212 37.65 2.28 -1.85
CA GLY A 212 38.86 2.72 -1.13
C GLY A 212 38.75 4.11 -0.50
N GLN A 213 37.85 4.97 -0.99
CA GLN A 213 37.57 6.30 -0.42
C GLN A 213 36.50 6.29 0.69
N GLY A 214 35.83 5.16 0.93
CA GLY A 214 34.69 5.04 1.84
C GLY A 214 35.02 4.83 3.33
N THR A 215 36.28 4.93 3.77
CA THR A 215 36.68 4.74 5.18
C THR A 215 36.84 6.03 5.98
N GLU A 216 36.52 7.20 5.42
CA GLU A 216 36.51 8.46 6.17
C GLU A 216 35.15 9.15 6.00
N GLY A 217 34.19 8.86 6.89
CA GLY A 217 32.94 9.62 6.94
C GLY A 217 31.68 8.85 7.34
N VAL A 218 31.71 8.08 8.43
CA VAL A 218 30.48 7.75 9.17
C VAL A 218 30.64 8.35 10.58
N PRO A 219 29.98 9.47 10.90
CA PRO A 219 29.97 9.97 12.27
C PRO A 219 29.08 9.05 13.12
N SER A 220 29.66 8.47 14.16
CA SER A 220 28.94 7.96 15.34
C SER A 220 28.58 9.11 16.27
#